data_AF-A0A969SP95-F1
#
_entry.id   AF-A0A969SP95-F1
#
_cell.length_a   1.000
_cell.length_b   1.000
_cell.length_c   1.000
_cell.angle_alpha   90.00
_cell.angle_beta   90.00
_cell.angle_gamma   90.00
#
_symmetry.space_group_name_H-M   'P 1'
#
loop_
_entity.id
_entity.type
_entity.pdbx_description
1 polymer ?
#
loop_
_entity_poly.entity_id
_entity_poly.type
_entity_poly.pdbx_seq_one_letter_code
_entity_poly.pdbx_strand_id
1 'polypeptide(L)'
;MNDGEEEFKLTEHIKVNILNIWQSGCKDLNEITGRIFPGLDGRFKEGRAIKKFLIQNKLNPKLSHKYTKKIDEFELTEDQKEFIRNNASNNKAEDLAKEIFEQTLNPNDTRLRAVKKFCELLDPNLRYKPEDNEVTNKYYPPKNHTQAMRKIEKWVQTKNFAKNPPRQFDLQCFDKLISYMHNFHFLHIINQYYEQDKRDLFESTFVRYIHDKPDLIEEELDQYIDLCSDIVHAETIRHDRLIYQKIRDEYLNQEDVEKKKLSYTMVEYLGKLETELNNTKKRIEKNYERLVSNRAERLANQHSANASVHALVLAMQDAEKRAAWVAIAKKRKEQLRNEQRRLSDLDNLKAEIFGLSESEAVDMNI
;
A
#
# COMPACT_ATOMS: atom_id res chain seq x y z
N MET A 1 -26.13 5.38 -15.87
CA MET A 1 -26.99 5.37 -17.07
C MET A 1 -27.83 4.11 -16.98
N ASN A 2 -29.11 4.28 -16.64
CA ASN A 2 -30.12 3.23 -16.72
C ASN A 2 -30.57 3.18 -18.18
N ASP A 3 -29.97 2.29 -18.96
CA ASP A 3 -30.55 1.94 -20.24
C ASP A 3 -31.70 0.96 -19.98
N GLY A 4 -32.91 1.39 -20.32
CA GLY A 4 -34.11 0.56 -20.30
C GLY A 4 -33.91 -0.63 -21.24
N GLU A 5 -33.58 -1.79 -20.68
CA GLU A 5 -33.61 -3.04 -21.43
C GLU A 5 -35.08 -3.42 -21.66
N GLU A 6 -35.57 -3.23 -22.88
CA GLU A 6 -36.79 -3.87 -23.38
C GLU A 6 -36.80 -5.36 -23.00
N GLU A 7 -37.75 -5.78 -22.16
CA GLU A 7 -37.91 -7.18 -21.79
C GLU A 7 -38.35 -7.98 -23.02
N PHE A 8 -37.47 -8.82 -23.55
CA PHE A 8 -37.80 -9.75 -24.62
C PHE A 8 -38.82 -10.79 -24.13
N LYS A 9 -40.01 -10.82 -24.74
CA LYS A 9 -41.08 -11.78 -24.41
C LYS A 9 -40.90 -13.07 -25.20
N LEU A 10 -40.79 -14.19 -24.49
CA LEU A 10 -40.73 -15.53 -25.08
C LEU A 10 -42.09 -15.94 -25.68
N THR A 11 -42.11 -16.31 -26.97
CA THR A 11 -43.26 -16.90 -27.65
C THR A 11 -43.58 -18.29 -27.10
N GLU A 12 -44.85 -18.71 -27.11
CA GLU A 12 -45.30 -20.02 -26.59
C GLU A 12 -44.55 -21.23 -27.20
N HIS A 13 -44.22 -21.17 -28.49
CA HIS A 13 -43.42 -22.21 -29.16
C HIS A 13 -42.02 -22.37 -28.56
N ILE A 14 -41.39 -21.27 -28.14
CA ILE A 14 -40.04 -21.27 -27.57
C ILE A 14 -40.08 -21.84 -26.15
N LYS A 15 -41.15 -21.56 -25.39
CA LYS A 15 -41.37 -22.11 -24.04
C LYS A 15 -41.47 -23.63 -24.04
N VAL A 16 -42.19 -24.21 -25.00
CA VAL A 16 -42.30 -25.67 -25.18
C VAL A 16 -40.93 -26.28 -25.51
N ASN A 17 -40.16 -25.64 -26.39
CA ASN A 17 -38.81 -26.12 -26.73
C ASN A 17 -37.83 -26.05 -25.55
N ILE A 18 -37.90 -25.01 -24.70
CA ILE A 18 -37.10 -24.93 -23.47
C ILE A 18 -37.40 -26.12 -22.55
N LEU A 19 -38.67 -26.46 -22.37
CA LEU A 19 -39.08 -27.58 -21.51
C LEU A 19 -38.64 -28.94 -22.09
N ASN A 20 -38.72 -29.14 -23.40
CA ASN A 20 -38.24 -30.36 -24.05
C ASN A 20 -36.72 -30.52 -23.93
N ILE A 21 -35.95 -29.43 -24.11
CA ILE A 21 -34.48 -29.46 -23.94
C ILE A 21 -34.13 -29.72 -22.47
N TRP A 22 -34.89 -29.16 -21.52
CA TRP A 22 -34.69 -29.44 -20.10
C TRP A 22 -34.96 -30.90 -19.74
N GLN A 23 -36.04 -31.48 -20.29
CA GLN A 23 -36.37 -32.90 -20.11
C GLN A 23 -35.31 -33.83 -20.71
N SER A 24 -34.59 -33.40 -21.75
CA SER A 24 -33.47 -34.14 -22.33
C SER A 24 -32.20 -34.20 -21.45
N GLY A 25 -32.21 -33.55 -20.28
CA GLY A 25 -31.14 -33.65 -19.28
C GLY A 25 -30.08 -32.55 -19.33
N CYS A 26 -30.16 -31.62 -20.29
CA CYS A 26 -29.28 -30.45 -20.36
C CYS A 26 -29.70 -29.43 -19.27
N LYS A 27 -28.80 -29.18 -18.31
CA LYS A 27 -29.04 -28.27 -17.17
C LYS A 27 -28.25 -26.97 -17.27
N ASP A 28 -27.37 -26.82 -18.26
CA ASP A 28 -26.48 -25.68 -18.39
C ASP A 28 -27.15 -24.54 -19.18
N LEU A 29 -27.22 -23.35 -18.58
CA LEU A 29 -27.94 -22.20 -19.16
C LEU A 29 -27.40 -21.80 -20.54
N ASN A 30 -26.09 -21.84 -20.73
CA ASN A 30 -25.45 -21.42 -21.98
C ASN A 30 -25.69 -22.43 -23.10
N GLU A 31 -25.74 -23.72 -22.78
CA GLU A 31 -26.02 -24.76 -23.76
C GLU A 31 -27.51 -24.75 -24.17
N ILE A 32 -28.42 -24.52 -23.21
CA ILE A 32 -29.84 -24.30 -23.49
C ILE A 32 -30.03 -23.07 -24.37
N THR A 33 -29.36 -21.96 -24.04
CA THR A 33 -29.46 -20.72 -24.82
C THR A 33 -28.92 -20.90 -26.23
N GLY A 34 -27.75 -21.54 -26.39
CA GLY A 34 -27.13 -21.79 -27.69
C GLY A 34 -27.91 -22.77 -28.59
N ARG A 35 -28.66 -23.72 -28.02
CA ARG A 35 -29.53 -24.63 -28.80
C ARG A 35 -30.80 -23.97 -29.31
N ILE A 36 -31.31 -22.97 -28.59
CA ILE A 36 -32.56 -22.26 -28.96
C ILE A 36 -32.23 -21.06 -29.86
N PHE A 37 -31.16 -20.34 -29.52
CA PHE A 37 -30.66 -19.20 -30.27
C PHE A 37 -29.18 -19.42 -30.60
N PRO A 38 -28.86 -19.93 -31.81
CA PRO A 38 -27.48 -20.19 -32.19
C PRO A 38 -26.66 -18.89 -32.17
N GLY A 39 -25.55 -18.91 -31.44
CA GLY A 39 -24.61 -17.77 -31.33
C GLY A 39 -24.86 -16.80 -30.17
N LEU A 40 -25.87 -17.03 -29.32
CA LEU A 40 -26.14 -16.19 -28.14
C LEU A 40 -25.77 -16.89 -26.82
N ASP A 41 -25.12 -16.14 -25.92
CA ASP A 41 -24.74 -16.57 -24.57
C ASP A 41 -25.84 -16.27 -23.54
N GLY A 42 -25.83 -16.95 -22.38
CA GLY A 42 -26.80 -16.78 -21.30
C GLY A 42 -26.83 -15.38 -20.65
N ARG A 43 -25.95 -14.47 -21.09
CA ARG A 43 -25.84 -13.07 -20.64
C ARG A 43 -26.70 -12.10 -21.44
N PHE A 44 -27.09 -12.48 -22.66
CA PHE A 44 -27.91 -11.66 -23.57
C PHE A 44 -29.39 -11.60 -23.12
N LYS A 45 -30.17 -10.69 -23.70
CA LYS A 45 -31.57 -10.41 -23.33
C LYS A 45 -32.43 -11.69 -23.39
N GLU A 46 -32.16 -12.53 -24.38
CA GLU A 46 -32.79 -13.82 -24.65
C GLU A 46 -32.41 -14.86 -23.57
N GLY A 47 -31.13 -14.93 -23.20
CA GLY A 47 -30.64 -15.80 -22.12
C GLY A 47 -31.20 -15.44 -20.74
N ARG A 48 -31.38 -14.14 -20.47
CA ARG A 48 -32.05 -13.64 -19.25
C ARG A 48 -33.53 -14.01 -19.23
N ALA A 49 -34.21 -13.93 -20.37
CA ALA A 49 -35.61 -14.34 -20.50
C ALA A 49 -35.78 -15.85 -20.26
N ILE A 50 -34.90 -16.70 -20.84
CA ILE A 50 -34.88 -18.15 -20.61
C ILE A 50 -34.65 -18.46 -19.13
N LYS A 51 -33.70 -17.76 -18.48
CA LYS A 51 -33.43 -17.91 -17.04
C LYS A 51 -34.66 -17.53 -16.20
N LYS A 52 -35.34 -16.41 -16.52
CA LYS A 52 -36.56 -15.96 -15.84
C LYS A 52 -37.68 -17.01 -15.98
N PHE A 53 -37.84 -17.59 -17.18
CA PHE A 53 -38.83 -18.62 -17.45
C PHE A 53 -38.54 -19.95 -16.74
N LEU A 54 -37.28 -20.41 -16.69
CA LEU A 54 -36.91 -21.63 -15.95
C LEU A 54 -37.14 -21.46 -14.44
N ILE A 55 -36.76 -20.31 -13.87
CA ILE A 55 -36.98 -19.99 -12.45
C ILE A 55 -38.49 -19.95 -12.12
N GLN A 56 -39.32 -19.35 -12.99
CA GLN A 56 -40.77 -19.33 -12.81
C GLN A 56 -41.39 -20.74 -12.78
N ASN A 57 -40.83 -21.68 -13.54
CA ASN A 57 -41.24 -23.09 -13.55
C ASN A 57 -40.54 -23.96 -12.48
N LYS A 58 -39.88 -23.34 -11.49
CA LYS A 58 -39.11 -24.01 -10.42
C LYS A 58 -37.95 -24.88 -10.92
N LEU A 59 -37.46 -24.62 -12.13
CA LEU A 59 -36.30 -25.29 -12.73
C LEU A 59 -35.09 -24.37 -12.56
N ASN A 60 -34.08 -24.82 -11.80
CA ASN A 60 -32.88 -24.04 -11.53
C ASN A 60 -31.76 -24.41 -12.50
N PRO A 61 -31.50 -23.63 -13.56
CA PRO A 61 -30.39 -23.89 -14.47
C PRO A 61 -29.05 -23.75 -13.74
N LYS A 62 -28.10 -24.61 -14.08
CA LYS A 62 -26.70 -24.45 -13.70
C LYS A 62 -26.16 -23.23 -14.43
N LEU A 63 -25.81 -22.20 -13.64
CA LEU A 63 -25.04 -21.08 -14.15
C LEU A 63 -23.58 -21.52 -14.28
N SER A 64 -22.90 -21.10 -15.35
CA SER A 64 -21.47 -21.37 -15.58
C SER A 64 -20.56 -20.96 -14.41
N HIS A 65 -21.05 -20.16 -13.45
CA HIS A 65 -20.35 -19.72 -12.24
C HIS A 65 -20.63 -20.54 -10.97
N LYS A 66 -21.53 -21.53 -10.99
CA LYS A 66 -21.66 -22.47 -9.86
C LYS A 66 -20.58 -23.54 -9.99
N TYR A 67 -19.50 -23.34 -9.25
CA TYR A 67 -18.40 -24.27 -9.04
C TYR A 67 -18.92 -25.68 -8.73
N THR A 68 -18.94 -26.57 -9.73
CA THR A 68 -18.90 -28.01 -9.47
C THR A 68 -17.49 -28.33 -9.03
N LYS A 69 -17.32 -28.76 -7.78
CA LYS A 69 -16.09 -29.40 -7.31
C LYS A 69 -15.72 -30.50 -8.33
N LYS A 70 -14.74 -30.26 -9.20
CA LYS A 70 -14.02 -31.35 -9.88
C LYS A 70 -13.18 -32.01 -8.80
N ILE A 71 -13.80 -32.93 -8.05
CA ILE A 71 -13.08 -33.90 -7.22
C ILE A 71 -12.65 -34.99 -8.19
N ASP A 72 -11.57 -34.72 -8.91
CA ASP A 72 -10.66 -35.79 -9.24
C ASP A 72 -9.46 -35.54 -8.31
N GLU A 73 -9.64 -35.88 -7.02
CA GLU A 73 -8.49 -35.98 -6.13
C GLU A 73 -7.65 -37.14 -6.66
N PHE A 74 -6.52 -36.79 -7.26
CA PHE A 74 -5.57 -37.77 -7.77
C PHE A 74 -4.96 -38.51 -6.58
N GLU A 75 -5.23 -39.81 -6.46
CA GLU A 75 -4.62 -40.67 -5.46
C GLU A 75 -3.27 -41.18 -5.96
N LEU A 76 -2.22 -40.98 -5.16
CA LEU A 76 -0.89 -41.51 -5.45
C LEU A 76 -0.90 -43.03 -5.24
N THR A 77 -0.27 -43.78 -6.15
CA THR A 77 -0.04 -45.22 -5.95
C THR A 77 0.95 -45.46 -4.80
N GLU A 78 0.95 -46.67 -4.22
CA GLU A 78 1.87 -46.98 -3.12
C GLU A 78 3.35 -46.86 -3.53
N ASP A 79 3.69 -47.26 -4.76
CA ASP A 79 5.05 -47.09 -5.31
C ASP A 79 5.47 -45.61 -5.37
N GLN A 80 4.53 -44.72 -5.74
CA GLN A 80 4.77 -43.27 -5.77
C GLN A 80 4.96 -42.71 -4.36
N LYS A 81 4.20 -43.21 -3.37
CA LYS A 81 4.35 -42.80 -1.98
C LYS A 81 5.69 -43.24 -1.39
N GLU A 82 6.14 -44.45 -1.72
CA GLU A 82 7.44 -44.96 -1.28
C GLU A 82 8.60 -44.18 -1.92
N PHE A 83 8.48 -43.87 -3.22
CA PHE A 83 9.43 -43.01 -3.92
C PHE A 83 9.53 -41.61 -3.29
N ILE A 84 8.39 -41.01 -2.92
CA ILE A 84 8.36 -39.71 -2.25
C ILE A 84 8.99 -39.82 -0.86
N ARG A 85 8.71 -40.87 -0.06
CA ARG A 85 9.33 -41.02 1.27
C ARG A 85 10.86 -41.07 1.22
N ASN A 86 11.41 -41.75 0.22
CA ASN A 86 12.85 -41.94 0.09
C ASN A 86 13.57 -40.68 -0.44
N ASN A 87 12.90 -39.87 -1.26
CA ASN A 87 13.52 -38.72 -1.93
C ASN A 87 13.02 -37.36 -1.41
N ALA A 88 12.02 -37.33 -0.53
CA ALA A 88 11.43 -36.11 0.01
C ALA A 88 12.42 -35.26 0.80
N SER A 89 13.49 -35.83 1.37
CA SER A 89 14.49 -35.04 2.10
C SER A 89 15.38 -34.22 1.16
N ASN A 90 15.63 -34.72 -0.06
CA ASN A 90 16.67 -34.18 -0.95
C ASN A 90 16.09 -33.37 -2.12
N ASN A 91 14.83 -33.61 -2.51
CA ASN A 91 14.22 -32.98 -3.69
C ASN A 91 12.96 -32.18 -3.33
N LYS A 92 12.75 -31.05 -4.03
CA LYS A 92 11.51 -30.26 -3.92
C LYS A 92 10.33 -31.08 -4.44
N ALA A 93 9.15 -30.84 -3.89
CA ALA A 93 7.91 -31.49 -4.32
C ALA A 93 7.62 -31.31 -5.83
N GLU A 94 8.13 -30.24 -6.45
CA GLU A 94 7.99 -29.99 -7.89
C GLU A 94 8.92 -30.87 -8.73
N ASP A 95 10.12 -31.14 -8.24
CA ASP A 95 11.08 -32.00 -8.93
C ASP A 95 10.72 -33.47 -8.75
N LEU A 96 10.26 -33.86 -7.54
CA LEU A 96 9.67 -35.17 -7.30
C LEU A 96 8.48 -35.45 -8.22
N ALA A 97 7.61 -34.45 -8.43
CA ALA A 97 6.47 -34.62 -9.31
C ALA A 97 6.89 -34.72 -10.80
N LYS A 98 7.96 -34.03 -11.23
CA LYS A 98 8.50 -34.22 -12.58
C LYS A 98 9.08 -35.62 -12.76
N GLU A 99 9.74 -36.16 -11.74
CA GLU A 99 10.36 -37.48 -11.78
C GLU A 99 9.31 -38.60 -11.77
N ILE A 100 8.26 -38.46 -10.96
CA ILE A 100 7.17 -39.45 -10.88
C ILE A 100 6.30 -39.47 -12.14
N PHE A 101 6.03 -38.30 -12.73
CA PHE A 101 5.07 -38.17 -13.84
C PHE A 101 5.75 -37.97 -15.20
N GLU A 102 7.08 -37.94 -15.25
CA GLU A 102 7.91 -37.72 -16.45
C GLU A 102 7.46 -36.52 -17.30
N GLN A 103 6.83 -35.53 -16.67
CA GLN A 103 6.20 -34.38 -17.32
C GLN A 103 6.38 -33.11 -16.50
N THR A 104 6.55 -31.98 -17.19
CA THR A 104 6.51 -30.66 -16.55
C THR A 104 5.06 -30.30 -16.20
N LEU A 105 4.73 -30.43 -14.92
CA LEU A 105 3.39 -30.15 -14.41
C LEU A 105 3.19 -28.65 -14.19
N ASN A 106 2.00 -28.16 -14.54
CA ASN A 106 1.60 -26.80 -14.19
C ASN A 106 1.46 -26.64 -12.66
N PRO A 107 1.70 -25.43 -12.10
CA PRO A 107 1.58 -25.20 -10.65
C PRO A 107 0.20 -25.56 -10.06
N ASN A 108 -0.84 -25.52 -10.89
CA ASN A 108 -2.22 -25.83 -10.52
C ASN A 108 -2.65 -27.26 -10.84
N ASP A 109 -1.77 -28.14 -11.32
CA ASP A 109 -2.08 -29.53 -11.64
C ASP A 109 -2.50 -30.32 -10.39
N THR A 110 -3.51 -31.18 -10.51
CA THR A 110 -4.02 -32.01 -9.39
C THR A 110 -2.97 -33.02 -8.93
N ARG A 111 -2.12 -33.51 -9.83
CA ARG A 111 -1.00 -34.42 -9.53
C ARG A 111 0.05 -33.78 -8.62
N LEU A 112 0.46 -32.55 -8.96
CA LEU A 112 1.41 -31.78 -8.15
C LEU A 112 0.84 -31.46 -6.75
N ARG A 113 -0.46 -31.16 -6.66
CA ARG A 113 -1.12 -30.95 -5.36
C ARG A 113 -1.15 -32.22 -4.52
N ALA A 114 -1.35 -33.39 -5.12
CA ALA A 114 -1.32 -34.67 -4.40
C ALA A 114 0.06 -34.94 -3.80
N VAL A 115 1.14 -34.71 -4.58
CA VAL A 115 2.53 -34.81 -4.10
C VAL A 115 2.80 -33.80 -2.97
N LYS A 116 2.42 -32.52 -3.14
CA LYS A 116 2.60 -31.49 -2.10
C LYS A 116 1.86 -31.84 -0.81
N LYS A 117 0.59 -32.27 -0.90
CA LYS A 117 -0.19 -32.75 0.25
C LYS A 117 0.48 -33.94 0.94
N PHE A 118 1.03 -34.89 0.19
CA PHE A 118 1.71 -36.05 0.78
C PHE A 118 3.02 -35.66 1.47
N CYS A 119 3.84 -34.77 0.88
CA CYS A 119 5.03 -34.23 1.53
C CYS A 119 4.70 -33.47 2.83
N GLU A 120 3.55 -32.80 2.89
CA GLU A 120 3.06 -32.12 4.11
C GLU A 120 2.56 -33.09 5.20
N LEU A 121 2.27 -34.35 4.85
CA LEU A 121 1.90 -35.40 5.81
C LEU A 121 3.12 -36.16 6.34
N LEU A 122 4.28 -36.05 5.70
CA LEU A 122 5.52 -36.70 6.16
C LEU A 122 6.06 -36.03 7.43
N ASP A 123 6.82 -36.83 8.20
CA ASP A 123 7.54 -36.38 9.38
C ASP A 123 8.41 -35.15 9.05
N PRO A 124 8.48 -34.15 9.94
CA PRO A 124 9.28 -32.93 9.71
C PRO A 124 10.76 -33.19 9.39
N ASN A 125 11.30 -34.34 9.79
CA ASN A 125 12.68 -34.75 9.48
C ASN A 125 12.86 -35.32 8.07
N LEU A 126 11.80 -35.82 7.45
CA LEU A 126 11.80 -36.38 6.08
C LEU A 126 11.35 -35.36 5.03
N ARG A 127 10.97 -34.15 5.45
CA ARG A 127 10.64 -33.06 4.55
C ARG A 127 11.90 -32.47 3.96
N TYR A 128 11.79 -32.06 2.70
CA TYR A 128 12.82 -31.28 2.02
C TYR A 128 13.13 -30.06 2.87
N LYS A 129 14.28 -30.12 3.53
CA LYS A 129 14.93 -28.93 4.04
C LYS A 129 15.75 -28.48 2.84
N PRO A 130 15.49 -27.31 2.26
CA PRO A 130 16.45 -26.77 1.31
C PRO A 130 17.80 -26.82 2.01
N GLU A 131 18.75 -27.61 1.49
CA GLU A 131 20.17 -27.29 1.68
C GLU A 131 20.24 -25.80 1.41
N ASP A 132 20.62 -25.03 2.44
CA ASP A 132 20.58 -23.58 2.46
C ASP A 132 20.83 -23.06 1.05
N ASN A 133 19.75 -22.77 0.28
CA ASN A 133 19.88 -22.28 -1.10
C ASN A 133 20.80 -21.11 -0.91
N GLU A 134 22.05 -21.14 -1.44
CA GLU A 134 23.11 -20.15 -1.20
C GLU A 134 22.45 -18.89 -0.70
N VAL A 135 22.36 -18.73 0.65
CA VAL A 135 21.41 -17.76 1.19
C VAL A 135 21.92 -16.47 0.62
N THR A 136 21.27 -15.96 -0.41
CA THR A 136 21.62 -14.69 -0.99
C THR A 136 21.38 -13.81 0.18
N ASN A 137 22.47 -13.41 0.84
CA ASN A 137 22.49 -12.72 2.12
C ASN A 137 22.07 -11.26 1.89
N LYS A 138 21.17 -11.10 0.91
CA LYS A 138 20.79 -9.93 0.20
C LYS A 138 19.46 -9.52 0.81
N TYR A 139 19.49 -8.32 1.33
CA TYR A 139 18.36 -7.64 1.87
C TYR A 139 17.32 -7.37 0.77
N TYR A 140 16.05 -7.58 1.12
CA TYR A 140 14.91 -7.27 0.28
C TYR A 140 14.07 -6.16 0.91
N PRO A 141 13.91 -5.01 0.23
CA PRO A 141 13.10 -3.90 0.72
C PRO A 141 11.59 -4.24 0.67
N PRO A 142 10.77 -3.59 1.51
CA PRO A 142 9.34 -3.83 1.55
C PRO A 142 8.66 -3.32 0.28
N LYS A 143 7.87 -4.16 -0.40
CA LYS A 143 7.20 -3.78 -1.68
C LYS A 143 5.82 -3.16 -1.49
N ASN A 144 5.14 -3.51 -0.41
CA ASN A 144 3.74 -3.15 -0.16
C ASN A 144 3.61 -2.40 1.17
N HIS A 145 2.57 -1.57 1.30
CA HIS A 145 2.25 -0.86 2.55
C HIS A 145 2.16 -1.79 3.76
N THR A 146 1.58 -2.98 3.60
CA THR A 146 1.50 -3.98 4.67
C THR A 146 2.87 -4.44 5.16
N GLN A 147 3.85 -4.56 4.26
CA GLN A 147 5.22 -4.94 4.63
C GLN A 147 5.95 -3.78 5.33
N ALA A 148 5.77 -2.56 4.84
CA ALA A 148 6.29 -1.35 5.48
C ALA A 148 5.70 -1.17 6.88
N MET A 149 4.39 -1.34 7.03
CA MET A 149 3.68 -1.32 8.31
C MET A 149 4.25 -2.34 9.29
N ARG A 150 4.42 -3.60 8.87
CA ARG A 150 5.03 -4.64 9.73
C ARG A 150 6.45 -4.29 10.17
N LYS A 151 7.26 -3.67 9.30
CA LYS A 151 8.62 -3.23 9.66
C LYS A 151 8.58 -2.07 10.67
N ILE A 152 7.67 -1.11 10.49
CA ILE A 152 7.48 -0.02 11.45
C ILE A 152 7.01 -0.58 12.79
N GLU A 153 6.06 -1.52 12.82
CA GLU A 153 5.60 -2.15 14.07
C GLU A 153 6.71 -2.97 14.75
N LYS A 154 7.57 -3.64 13.97
CA LYS A 154 8.72 -4.39 14.49
C LYS A 154 9.69 -3.46 15.24
N TRP A 155 9.99 -2.29 14.67
CA TRP A 155 11.09 -1.43 15.13
C TRP A 155 10.65 -0.20 15.93
N VAL A 156 9.42 0.28 15.72
CA VAL A 156 8.80 1.44 16.38
C VAL A 156 7.65 0.95 17.24
N GLN A 157 8.00 0.49 18.45
CA GLN A 157 7.04 -0.08 19.42
C GLN A 157 5.94 0.90 19.86
N THR A 158 6.11 2.19 19.61
CA THR A 158 5.13 3.24 19.90
C THR A 158 3.90 3.19 18.99
N LYS A 159 4.06 2.74 17.74
CA LYS A 159 2.96 2.67 16.77
C LYS A 159 2.42 1.25 16.72
N ASN A 160 1.14 1.09 17.06
CA ASN A 160 0.42 -0.16 16.92
C ASN A 160 -0.79 0.05 15.99
N PHE A 161 -0.63 -0.34 14.73
CA PHE A 161 -1.64 -0.12 13.71
C PHE A 161 -2.75 -1.17 13.73
N ALA A 162 -2.57 -2.27 14.49
CA ALA A 162 -3.64 -3.22 14.76
C ALA A 162 -4.74 -2.62 15.65
N LYS A 163 -4.38 -1.71 16.57
CA LYS A 163 -5.34 -1.00 17.41
C LYS A 163 -5.91 0.26 16.74
N ASN A 164 -5.06 1.00 16.04
CA ASN A 164 -5.44 2.26 15.40
C ASN A 164 -5.10 2.19 13.90
N PRO A 165 -6.10 2.21 13.00
CA PRO A 165 -5.84 2.12 11.57
C PRO A 165 -4.98 3.30 11.09
N PRO A 166 -4.12 3.08 10.09
CA PRO A 166 -3.22 4.12 9.58
C PRO A 166 -4.02 5.30 9.01
N ARG A 167 -3.57 6.52 9.33
CA ARG A 167 -4.16 7.74 8.77
C ARG A 167 -3.61 8.01 7.37
N GLN A 168 -4.23 8.95 6.64
CA GLN A 168 -3.74 9.37 5.32
C GLN A 168 -2.26 9.80 5.33
N PHE A 169 -1.83 10.48 6.40
CA PHE A 169 -0.43 10.86 6.58
C PHE A 169 0.49 9.64 6.77
N ASP A 170 0.07 8.64 7.55
CA ASP A 170 0.85 7.40 7.73
C ASP A 170 0.99 6.64 6.40
N LEU A 171 -0.05 6.63 5.56
CA LEU A 171 0.03 6.04 4.22
C LEU A 171 1.06 6.75 3.33
N GLN A 172 1.11 8.08 3.35
CA GLN A 172 2.14 8.85 2.66
C GLN A 172 3.55 8.53 3.18
N CYS A 173 3.70 8.37 4.50
CA CYS A 173 4.95 7.95 5.10
C CYS A 173 5.34 6.52 4.66
N PHE A 174 4.38 5.60 4.50
CA PHE A 174 4.67 4.25 4.01
C PHE A 174 5.15 4.26 2.56
N ASP A 175 4.50 5.03 1.68
CA ASP A 175 4.94 5.21 0.29
C ASP A 175 6.38 5.71 0.22
N LYS A 176 6.68 6.74 1.01
CA LYS A 176 8.01 7.34 1.06
C LYS A 176 9.04 6.41 1.67
N LEU A 177 8.72 5.73 2.77
CA LEU A 177 9.61 4.74 3.39
C LEU A 177 9.96 3.62 2.41
N ILE A 178 8.97 3.11 1.66
CA ILE A 178 9.22 2.10 0.61
C ILE A 178 10.20 2.66 -0.42
N SER A 179 9.99 3.88 -0.90
CA SER A 179 10.91 4.54 -1.83
C SER A 179 12.33 4.70 -1.26
N TYR A 180 12.45 5.11 0.01
CA TYR A 180 13.73 5.30 0.69
C TYR A 180 14.50 3.99 0.87
N MET A 181 13.82 2.89 1.21
CA MET A 181 14.45 1.58 1.38
C MET A 181 14.82 0.91 0.05
N HIS A 182 14.20 1.33 -1.06
CA HIS A 182 14.59 0.91 -2.41
C HIS A 182 15.75 1.74 -2.99
N ASN A 183 16.23 2.77 -2.28
CA ASN A 183 17.36 3.57 -2.72
C ASN A 183 18.61 2.68 -2.88
N PHE A 184 19.38 2.93 -3.95
CA PHE A 184 20.58 2.16 -4.27
C PHE A 184 21.64 2.21 -3.16
N HIS A 185 21.89 3.38 -2.58
CA HIS A 185 22.86 3.57 -1.48
C HIS A 185 22.45 2.75 -0.25
N PHE A 186 21.16 2.82 0.12
CA PHE A 186 20.61 2.02 1.23
C PHE A 186 20.84 0.52 0.98
N LEU A 187 20.45 0.03 -0.19
CA LEU A 187 20.61 -1.38 -0.57
C LEU A 187 22.07 -1.80 -0.63
N HIS A 188 22.96 -0.93 -1.10
CA HIS A 188 24.39 -1.22 -1.17
C HIS A 188 24.96 -1.42 0.24
N ILE A 189 24.73 -0.47 1.15
CA ILE A 189 25.27 -0.52 2.51
C ILE A 189 24.70 -1.69 3.32
N ILE A 190 23.39 -1.89 3.32
CA ILE A 190 22.78 -2.96 4.13
C ILE A 190 23.26 -4.36 3.70
N ASN A 191 23.59 -4.53 2.41
CA ASN A 191 24.10 -5.79 1.86
C ASN A 191 25.60 -6.00 2.12
N GLN A 192 26.35 -4.97 2.53
CA GLN A 192 27.75 -5.13 2.93
C GLN A 192 27.89 -5.85 4.28
N TYR A 193 26.86 -5.80 5.13
CA TYR A 193 26.88 -6.47 6.43
C TYR A 193 26.56 -7.96 6.27
N TYR A 194 27.51 -8.82 6.64
CA TYR A 194 27.35 -10.28 6.62
C TYR A 194 26.52 -10.81 7.79
N GLU A 195 26.64 -10.17 8.96
CA GLU A 195 25.94 -10.54 10.19
C GLU A 195 24.51 -9.99 10.21
N GLN A 196 23.55 -10.85 10.55
CA GLN A 196 22.14 -10.46 10.63
C GLN A 196 21.91 -9.39 11.70
N ASP A 197 22.59 -9.46 12.84
CA ASP A 197 22.43 -8.51 13.94
C ASP A 197 22.80 -7.08 13.53
N LYS A 198 23.87 -6.94 12.73
CA LYS A 198 24.31 -5.65 12.17
C LYS A 198 23.30 -5.11 11.15
N ARG A 199 22.73 -5.98 10.30
CA ARG A 199 21.65 -5.61 9.36
C ARG A 199 20.38 -5.16 10.08
N ASP A 200 19.97 -5.90 11.10
CA ASP A 200 18.80 -5.58 11.91
C ASP A 200 19.01 -4.28 12.69
N LEU A 201 20.22 -4.03 13.21
CA LEU A 201 20.57 -2.77 13.85
C LEU A 201 20.53 -1.59 12.87
N PHE A 202 21.08 -1.76 11.66
CA PHE A 202 21.04 -0.75 10.62
C PHE A 202 19.59 -0.42 10.22
N GLU A 203 18.81 -1.45 9.87
CA GLU A 203 17.42 -1.28 9.44
C GLU A 203 16.56 -0.65 10.53
N SER A 204 16.67 -1.15 11.77
CA SER A 204 15.89 -0.63 12.89
C SER A 204 16.21 0.83 13.19
N THR A 205 17.47 1.24 13.09
CA THR A 205 17.89 2.62 13.29
C THR A 205 17.37 3.53 12.19
N PHE A 206 17.49 3.09 10.94
CA PHE A 206 16.98 3.82 9.78
C PHE A 206 15.46 4.03 9.84
N VAL A 207 14.70 2.95 10.09
CA VAL A 207 13.23 3.03 10.17
C VAL A 207 12.80 3.93 11.33
N ARG A 208 13.44 3.84 12.51
CA ARG A 208 13.12 4.70 13.66
C ARG A 208 13.29 6.18 13.33
N TYR A 209 14.33 6.56 12.60
CA TYR A 209 14.58 7.96 12.27
C TYR A 209 13.71 8.51 11.14
N ILE A 210 13.19 7.68 10.24
CA ILE A 210 12.58 8.18 8.99
C ILE A 210 11.07 7.90 8.88
N HIS A 211 10.51 6.95 9.64
CA HIS A 211 9.12 6.50 9.48
C HIS A 211 8.04 7.61 9.58
N ASP A 212 8.35 8.77 10.13
CA ASP A 212 7.48 9.93 10.32
C ASP A 212 7.83 11.13 9.41
N LYS A 213 8.76 10.95 8.45
CA LYS A 213 9.32 12.02 7.62
C LYS A 213 9.10 11.73 6.12
N PRO A 214 7.94 12.11 5.55
CA PRO A 214 7.65 11.90 4.13
C PRO A 214 8.32 12.94 3.20
N ASP A 215 8.96 13.95 3.77
CA ASP A 215 9.46 15.17 3.13
C ASP A 215 10.98 15.21 2.93
N LEU A 216 11.68 14.07 3.08
CA LEU A 216 13.14 14.01 2.93
C LEU A 216 13.57 14.14 1.48
N ILE A 217 14.62 14.93 1.27
CA ILE A 217 15.35 15.07 0.00
C ILE A 217 16.42 13.98 -0.10
N GLU A 218 16.91 13.68 -1.31
CA GLU A 218 17.95 12.67 -1.56
C GLU A 218 19.22 12.92 -0.74
N GLU A 219 19.71 14.15 -0.63
CA GLU A 219 20.92 14.43 0.15
C GLU A 219 20.72 14.21 1.66
N GLU A 220 19.53 14.54 2.18
CA GLU A 220 19.17 14.25 3.58
C GLU A 220 19.05 12.74 3.79
N LEU A 221 18.47 12.02 2.84
CA LEU A 221 18.35 10.58 2.86
C LEU A 221 19.72 9.90 2.93
N ASP A 222 20.67 10.31 2.08
CA ASP A 222 22.03 9.77 2.08
C ASP A 222 22.74 10.06 3.41
N GLN A 223 22.57 11.27 3.96
CA GLN A 223 23.10 11.60 5.29
C GLN A 223 22.49 10.74 6.40
N TYR A 224 21.19 10.41 6.35
CA TYR A 224 20.59 9.48 7.30
C TYR A 224 21.13 8.06 7.14
N ILE A 225 21.39 7.62 5.90
CA ILE A 225 22.01 6.31 5.63
C ILE A 225 23.42 6.26 6.25
N ASP A 226 24.22 7.30 6.04
CA ASP A 226 25.57 7.39 6.60
C ASP A 226 25.54 7.45 8.14
N LEU A 227 24.59 8.20 8.72
CA LEU A 227 24.36 8.22 10.17
C LEU A 227 24.05 6.81 10.71
N CYS A 228 23.22 6.04 10.02
CA CYS A 228 22.91 4.66 10.43
C CYS A 228 24.12 3.74 10.31
N SER A 229 24.93 3.89 9.27
CA SER A 229 26.19 3.16 9.10
C SER A 229 27.18 3.47 10.23
N ASP A 230 27.31 4.75 10.58
CA ASP A 230 28.15 5.20 11.69
C ASP A 230 27.73 4.61 13.04
N ILE A 231 26.42 4.52 13.29
CA ILE A 231 25.89 3.90 14.52
C ILE A 231 26.26 2.41 14.58
N VAL A 232 26.08 1.67 13.49
CA VAL A 232 26.47 0.24 13.43
C VAL A 232 27.98 0.07 13.61
N HIS A 233 28.76 0.95 13.00
CA HIS A 233 30.21 0.95 13.14
C HIS A 233 30.65 1.23 14.59
N ALA A 234 30.03 2.20 15.25
CA ALA A 234 30.28 2.51 16.65
C ALA A 234 29.93 1.33 17.58
N GLU A 235 28.82 0.62 17.33
CA GLU A 235 28.47 -0.60 18.07
C GLU A 235 29.45 -1.75 17.80
N THR A 236 29.95 -1.88 16.57
CA THR A 236 30.97 -2.88 16.25
C THR A 236 32.27 -2.63 17.03
N ILE A 237 32.77 -1.40 17.04
CA ILE A 237 33.98 -1.04 17.82
C ILE A 237 33.73 -1.25 19.33
N ARG A 238 32.54 -0.93 19.83
CA ARG A 238 32.17 -1.20 21.24
C ARG A 238 32.24 -2.69 21.56
N HIS A 239 31.68 -3.52 20.69
CA HIS A 239 31.67 -4.97 20.86
C HIS A 239 33.08 -5.55 20.84
N ASP A 240 33.89 -5.18 19.84
CA ASP A 240 35.27 -5.64 19.71
C ASP A 240 36.09 -5.23 20.93
N ARG A 241 35.95 -3.98 21.39
CA ARG A 241 36.60 -3.49 22.61
C ARG A 241 36.25 -4.34 23.83
N LEU A 242 34.99 -4.73 24.00
CA LEU A 242 34.57 -5.58 25.12
C LEU A 242 35.19 -6.98 25.05
N ILE A 243 35.25 -7.59 23.85
CA ILE A 243 35.90 -8.88 23.66
C ILE A 243 37.38 -8.79 24.00
N TYR A 244 38.08 -7.79 23.46
CA TYR A 244 39.50 -7.62 23.69
C TYR A 244 39.82 -7.29 25.15
N GLN A 245 38.95 -6.56 25.86
CA GLN A 245 39.08 -6.36 27.31
C GLN A 245 39.00 -7.68 28.08
N LYS A 246 38.03 -8.56 27.75
CA LYS A 246 37.91 -9.87 28.39
C LYS A 246 39.16 -10.73 28.19
N ILE A 247 39.63 -10.84 26.94
CA ILE A 247 40.83 -11.63 26.61
C ILE A 247 42.06 -11.07 27.35
N ARG A 248 42.20 -9.74 27.42
CA ARG A 248 43.28 -9.09 28.17
C ARG A 248 43.25 -9.48 29.64
N ASP A 249 42.09 -9.42 30.27
CA ASP A 249 41.93 -9.73 31.69
C ASP A 249 42.19 -11.22 31.97
N GLU A 250 41.79 -12.12 31.07
CA GLU A 250 42.14 -13.54 31.12
C GLU A 250 43.65 -13.79 31.02
N TYR A 251 44.35 -13.08 30.15
CA TYR A 251 45.81 -13.22 29.99
C TYR A 251 46.60 -12.61 31.14
N LEU A 252 46.11 -11.54 31.78
CA LEU A 252 46.72 -10.96 32.97
C LEU A 252 46.72 -11.93 34.17
N ASN A 253 45.67 -12.74 34.28
CA ASN A 253 45.48 -13.70 35.38
C ASN A 253 46.30 -14.99 35.22
N GLN A 254 46.95 -15.20 34.08
CA GLN A 254 47.80 -16.38 33.83
C GLN A 254 49.25 -16.11 34.24
N GLU A 255 49.99 -17.13 34.67
CA GLU A 255 51.39 -16.99 35.09
C GLU A 255 52.38 -16.84 33.93
N ASP A 256 51.93 -17.08 32.69
CA ASP A 256 52.76 -17.03 31.48
C ASP A 256 53.23 -15.61 31.14
N VAL A 257 54.56 -15.43 31.08
CA VAL A 257 55.22 -14.14 30.84
C VAL A 257 54.90 -13.58 29.45
N GLU A 258 54.78 -14.44 28.44
CA GLU A 258 54.49 -13.99 27.07
C GLU A 258 53.04 -13.49 26.93
N LYS A 259 52.11 -14.12 27.64
CA LYS A 259 50.70 -13.67 27.69
C LYS A 259 50.53 -12.34 28.44
N LYS A 260 51.32 -12.11 29.49
CA LYS A 260 51.39 -10.80 30.16
C LYS A 260 51.93 -9.71 29.23
N LYS A 261 52.98 -9.99 28.44
CA LYS A 261 53.47 -9.05 27.42
C LYS A 261 52.41 -8.73 26.36
N LEU A 262 51.71 -9.76 25.87
CA LEU A 262 50.63 -9.59 24.89
C LEU A 262 49.50 -8.71 25.45
N SER A 263 49.13 -8.89 26.71
CA SER A 263 48.17 -8.02 27.40
C SER A 263 48.56 -6.53 27.35
N TYR A 264 49.84 -6.19 27.55
CA TYR A 264 50.28 -4.79 27.46
C TYR A 264 50.10 -4.21 26.05
N THR A 265 50.43 -4.98 25.00
CA THR A 265 50.18 -4.53 23.60
C THR A 265 48.69 -4.37 23.31
N MET A 266 47.85 -5.18 23.96
CA MET A 266 46.40 -5.11 23.86
C MET A 266 45.83 -3.83 24.48
N VAL A 267 46.45 -3.30 25.54
CA VAL A 267 46.07 -2.00 26.13
C VAL A 267 46.27 -0.87 25.12
N GLU A 268 47.36 -0.86 24.36
CA GLU A 268 47.58 0.14 23.32
C GLU A 268 46.55 0.02 22.20
N TYR A 269 46.24 -1.20 21.76
CA TYR A 269 45.20 -1.44 20.76
C TYR A 269 43.81 -1.02 21.24
N LEU A 270 43.46 -1.32 22.50
CA LEU A 270 42.23 -0.86 23.14
C LEU A 270 42.15 0.66 23.20
N GLY A 271 43.26 1.35 23.46
CA GLY A 271 43.34 2.82 23.42
C GLY A 271 43.07 3.39 22.02
N LYS A 272 43.56 2.72 20.97
CA LYS A 272 43.24 3.08 19.57
C LYS A 272 41.76 2.89 19.27
N LEU A 273 41.17 1.76 19.64
CA LEU A 273 39.73 1.51 19.46
C LEU A 273 38.88 2.55 20.21
N GLU A 274 39.29 2.96 21.41
CA GLU A 274 38.58 3.99 22.18
C GLU A 274 38.66 5.37 21.53
N THR A 275 39.79 5.69 20.90
CA THR A 275 39.95 6.93 20.13
C THR A 275 39.04 6.93 18.89
N GLU A 276 39.03 5.83 18.13
CA GLU A 276 38.15 5.67 16.96
C GLU A 276 36.66 5.71 17.36
N LEU A 277 36.29 5.07 18.47
CA LEU A 277 34.94 5.12 19.03
C LEU A 277 34.52 6.55 19.41
N ASN A 278 35.43 7.33 19.99
CA ASN A 278 35.15 8.73 20.32
C ASN A 278 35.03 9.59 19.06
N ASN A 279 35.83 9.33 18.02
CA ASN A 279 35.75 10.02 16.74
C ASN A 279 34.42 9.72 16.03
N THR A 280 33.99 8.47 16.01
CA THR A 280 32.71 8.05 15.41
C THR A 280 31.52 8.64 16.16
N LYS A 281 31.52 8.65 17.49
CA LYS A 281 30.49 9.33 18.30
C LYS A 281 30.39 10.83 17.97
N LYS A 282 31.52 11.53 17.88
CA LYS A 282 31.55 12.95 17.48
C LYS A 282 31.01 13.17 16.06
N ARG A 283 31.27 12.23 15.14
CA ARG A 283 30.73 12.28 13.77
C ARG A 283 29.22 12.09 13.78
N ILE A 284 28.70 11.13 14.55
CA ILE A 284 27.27 10.89 14.75
C ILE A 284 26.58 12.14 15.29
N GLU A 285 27.10 12.73 16.37
CA GLU A 285 26.54 13.94 16.99
C GLU A 285 26.46 15.10 15.99
N LYS A 286 27.58 15.38 15.29
CA LYS A 286 27.63 16.45 14.28
C LYS A 286 26.69 16.20 13.10
N ASN A 287 26.61 14.97 12.60
CA ASN A 287 25.73 14.63 11.48
C ASN A 287 24.26 14.76 11.90
N TYR A 288 23.92 14.31 13.11
CA TYR A 288 22.58 14.43 13.67
C TYR A 288 22.17 15.91 13.85
N GLU A 289 23.03 16.73 14.46
CA GLU A 289 22.79 18.16 14.63
C GLU A 289 22.57 18.87 13.29
N ARG A 290 23.42 18.58 12.29
CA ARG A 290 23.29 19.13 10.93
C ARG A 290 21.96 18.73 10.28
N LEU A 291 21.58 17.45 10.35
CA LEU A 291 20.32 16.96 9.80
C LEU A 291 19.11 17.66 10.41
N VAL A 292 19.09 17.80 11.74
CA VAL A 292 18.00 18.46 12.45
C VAL A 292 17.94 19.95 12.10
N SER A 293 19.09 20.64 12.10
CA SER A 293 19.17 22.07 11.78
C SER A 293 18.73 22.38 10.35
N ASN A 294 19.31 21.67 9.37
CA ASN A 294 19.03 21.91 7.95
C ASN A 294 17.55 21.64 7.63
N ARG A 295 17.00 20.55 8.17
CA ARG A 295 15.59 20.25 7.98
C ARG A 295 14.68 21.28 8.67
N ALA A 296 15.02 21.72 9.88
CA ALA A 296 14.25 22.74 10.59
C ALA A 296 14.22 24.07 9.82
N GLU A 297 15.36 24.50 9.29
CA GLU A 297 15.46 25.71 8.46
C GLU A 297 14.62 25.58 7.18
N ARG A 298 14.71 24.43 6.50
CA ARG A 298 13.91 24.15 5.30
C ARG A 298 12.41 24.19 5.58
N LEU A 299 11.96 23.54 6.65
CA LEU A 299 10.56 23.55 7.05
C LEU A 299 10.10 24.95 7.45
N ALA A 300 10.92 25.72 8.17
CA ALA A 300 10.62 27.11 8.50
C ALA A 300 10.44 27.98 7.24
N ASN A 301 11.30 27.79 6.24
CA ASN A 301 11.21 28.48 4.95
C ASN A 301 9.97 28.07 4.15
N GLN A 302 9.56 26.80 4.20
CA GLN A 302 8.31 26.35 3.59
C GLN A 302 7.08 26.90 4.33
N HIS A 303 7.11 26.94 5.66
CA HIS A 303 6.02 27.51 6.45
C HIS A 303 5.85 29.01 6.22
N SER A 304 6.94 29.77 6.13
CA SER A 304 6.88 31.21 5.82
C SER A 304 6.35 31.48 4.41
N ALA A 305 6.74 30.68 3.41
CA ALA A 305 6.21 30.75 2.06
C ALA A 305 4.71 30.38 2.00
N ASN A 306 4.28 29.34 2.71
CA ASN A 306 2.87 28.95 2.75
C ASN A 306 2.00 30.00 3.46
N ALA A 307 2.52 30.65 4.50
CA ALA A 307 1.84 31.74 5.20
C ALA A 307 1.63 32.95 4.29
N SER A 308 2.62 33.30 3.45
CA SER A 308 2.49 34.41 2.50
C SER A 308 1.50 34.10 1.38
N VAL A 309 1.48 32.85 0.86
CA VAL A 309 0.47 32.40 -0.11
C VAL A 309 -0.94 32.45 0.51
N HIS A 310 -1.11 31.96 1.74
CA HIS A 310 -2.40 32.03 2.42
C HIS A 310 -2.85 33.49 2.62
N ALA A 311 -1.94 34.37 3.04
CA ALA A 311 -2.22 35.80 3.17
C ALA A 311 -2.65 36.44 1.83
N LEU A 312 -2.01 36.05 0.73
CA LEU A 312 -2.38 36.52 -0.61
C LEU A 312 -3.77 36.01 -1.04
N VAL A 313 -4.09 34.74 -0.78
CA VAL A 313 -5.42 34.17 -1.06
C VAL A 313 -6.50 34.91 -0.26
N LEU A 314 -6.26 35.19 1.03
CA LEU A 314 -7.19 35.98 1.85
C LEU A 314 -7.36 37.40 1.29
N ALA A 315 -6.27 38.05 0.88
CA ALA A 315 -6.32 39.38 0.27
C ALA A 315 -7.11 39.39 -1.06
N MET A 316 -6.98 38.35 -1.88
CA MET A 316 -7.76 38.17 -3.12
C MET A 316 -9.24 37.95 -2.82
N GLN A 317 -9.58 37.08 -1.86
CA GLN A 317 -10.97 36.87 -1.44
C GLN A 317 -11.60 38.16 -0.92
N ASP A 318 -10.86 38.97 -0.16
CA ASP A 318 -11.36 40.25 0.33
C ASP A 318 -11.46 41.32 -0.76
N ALA A 319 -10.62 41.26 -1.80
CA ALA A 319 -10.77 42.10 -2.98
C ALA A 319 -12.05 41.74 -3.76
N GLU A 320 -12.33 40.45 -3.95
CA GLU A 320 -13.57 39.98 -4.58
C GLU A 320 -14.81 40.41 -3.79
N LYS A 321 -14.81 40.23 -2.46
CA LYS A 321 -15.89 40.72 -1.59
C LYS A 321 -16.09 42.22 -1.74
N ARG A 322 -15.01 43.02 -1.74
CA ARG A 322 -15.09 44.48 -1.94
C ARG A 322 -15.69 44.83 -3.30
N ALA A 323 -15.31 44.15 -4.37
CA ALA A 323 -15.89 44.36 -5.70
C ALA A 323 -17.40 44.04 -5.70
N ALA A 324 -17.82 42.96 -5.05
CA ALA A 324 -19.24 42.62 -4.89
C ALA A 324 -20.01 43.71 -4.11
N TRP A 325 -19.45 44.22 -3.01
CA TRP A 325 -20.04 45.33 -2.24
C TRP A 325 -20.19 46.61 -3.07
N VAL A 326 -19.18 46.96 -3.87
CA VAL A 326 -19.24 48.11 -4.78
C VAL A 326 -20.33 47.91 -5.83
N ALA A 327 -20.48 46.70 -6.38
CA ALA A 327 -21.54 46.39 -7.34
C ALA A 327 -22.94 46.53 -6.71
N ILE A 328 -23.13 46.04 -5.48
CA ILE A 328 -24.39 46.21 -4.72
C ILE A 328 -24.66 47.69 -4.45
N ALA A 329 -23.64 48.45 -4.04
CA ALA A 329 -23.78 49.88 -3.78
C ALA A 329 -24.17 50.66 -5.06
N LYS A 330 -23.60 50.30 -6.22
CA LYS A 330 -23.99 50.86 -7.51
C LYS A 330 -25.45 50.54 -7.85
N LYS A 331 -25.88 49.29 -7.69
CA LYS A 331 -27.29 48.88 -7.90
C LYS A 331 -28.25 49.64 -6.98
N ARG A 332 -27.91 49.79 -5.69
CA ARG A 332 -28.71 50.60 -4.75
C ARG A 332 -28.81 52.06 -5.18
N LYS A 333 -27.70 52.66 -5.64
CA LYS A 333 -27.68 54.04 -6.15
C LYS A 333 -28.54 54.21 -7.40
N GLU A 334 -28.58 53.20 -8.27
CA GLU A 334 -29.43 53.18 -9.45
C GLU A 334 -30.91 53.02 -9.10
N GLN A 335 -31.25 52.15 -8.15
CA GLN A 335 -32.61 52.05 -7.60
C GLN A 335 -33.07 53.37 -6.99
N LEU A 336 -32.23 54.02 -6.18
CA LEU A 336 -32.53 55.34 -5.62
C LEU A 336 -32.70 56.41 -6.71
N ARG A 337 -31.90 56.36 -7.79
CA ARG A 337 -32.09 57.26 -8.94
C ARG A 337 -33.40 57.00 -9.66
N ASN A 338 -33.81 55.75 -9.82
CA ASN A 338 -35.08 55.40 -10.44
C ASN A 338 -36.26 55.81 -9.55
N GLU A 339 -36.15 55.64 -8.24
CA GLU A 339 -37.14 56.11 -7.28
C GLU A 339 -37.20 57.64 -7.23
N GLN A 340 -36.05 58.32 -7.28
CA GLN A 340 -35.99 59.78 -7.41
C GLN A 340 -36.66 60.25 -8.70
N ARG A 341 -36.45 59.56 -9.83
CA ARG A 341 -37.15 59.86 -11.09
C ARG A 341 -38.66 59.69 -10.94
N ARG A 342 -39.11 58.57 -10.36
CA ARG A 342 -40.52 58.31 -10.04
C ARG A 342 -41.14 59.39 -9.14
N LEU A 343 -40.38 59.92 -8.18
CA LEU A 343 -40.82 61.01 -7.30
C LEU A 343 -40.73 62.40 -7.95
N SER A 344 -39.79 62.60 -8.87
CA SER A 344 -39.63 63.86 -9.61
C SER A 344 -40.62 64.00 -10.77
N ASP A 345 -41.17 62.88 -11.25
CA ASP A 345 -42.33 62.87 -12.12
C ASP A 345 -43.50 63.44 -11.31
N LEU A 346 -43.70 64.75 -11.52
CA LEU A 346 -44.61 65.64 -10.80
C LEU A 346 -46.06 65.13 -10.82
N ASP A 347 -46.39 64.22 -11.71
CA ASP A 347 -47.72 63.65 -11.92
C ASP A 347 -48.21 62.78 -10.75
N ASN A 348 -47.33 62.07 -10.03
CA ASN A 348 -47.75 61.32 -8.84
C ASN A 348 -48.05 62.23 -7.65
N LEU A 349 -47.18 63.23 -7.42
CA LEU A 349 -47.42 64.26 -6.40
C LEU A 349 -48.65 65.10 -6.75
N LYS A 350 -48.88 65.37 -8.04
CA LYS A 350 -50.08 66.04 -8.55
C LYS A 350 -51.32 65.16 -8.31
N ALA A 351 -51.28 63.87 -8.63
CA ALA A 351 -52.40 62.96 -8.38
C ALA A 351 -52.75 62.85 -6.87
N GLU A 352 -51.75 62.81 -6.00
CA GLU A 352 -51.93 62.72 -4.54
C GLU A 352 -52.42 64.04 -3.92
N ILE A 353 -51.91 65.20 -4.36
CA ILE A 353 -52.37 66.53 -3.89
C ILE A 353 -53.76 66.87 -4.41
N PHE A 354 -54.08 66.49 -5.66
CA PHE A 354 -55.40 66.72 -6.27
C PHE A 354 -56.45 65.64 -5.92
N GLY A 355 -56.08 64.58 -5.20
CA GLY A 355 -56.99 63.52 -4.76
C GLY A 355 -57.60 62.69 -5.91
N LEU A 356 -56.88 62.58 -7.03
CA LEU A 356 -57.34 61.90 -8.23
C LEU A 356 -57.15 60.39 -8.09
N SER A 357 -58.23 59.64 -8.29
CA SER A 357 -58.15 58.17 -8.38
C SER A 357 -57.51 57.74 -9.71
N GLU A 358 -56.91 56.54 -9.76
CA GLU A 358 -56.24 55.99 -10.96
C GLU A 358 -57.14 56.02 -12.21
N SER A 359 -58.46 55.93 -12.02
CA SER A 359 -59.47 56.06 -13.08
C SER A 359 -59.65 57.48 -13.62
N GLU A 360 -59.51 58.53 -12.80
CA GLU A 360 -59.75 59.92 -13.22
C GLU A 360 -58.54 60.54 -13.92
N ALA A 361 -57.33 60.04 -13.65
CA ALA A 361 -56.11 60.49 -14.33
C ALA A 361 -56.09 60.11 -15.82
N VAL A 362 -56.73 59.00 -16.20
CA VAL A 362 -56.82 58.53 -17.60
C VAL A 362 -57.78 59.41 -18.41
N ASP A 363 -58.84 59.95 -17.78
CA ASP A 363 -59.84 60.79 -18.43
C ASP A 363 -59.34 62.22 -18.72
N MET A 364 -58.25 62.68 -18.09
CA MET A 364 -57.70 64.04 -18.29
C MET A 364 -56.58 64.14 -19.33
N ASN A 365 -56.19 63.05 -20.00
CA ASN A 365 -55.14 63.09 -21.03
C ASN A 365 -55.71 63.54 -22.39
N ILE A 366 -55.80 64.86 -22.59
CA ILE A 366 -55.83 65.56 -23.89
C ILE A 366 -54.51 66.30 -24.08
#